data_AF-A0A3N2KDU7-F1
#
_entry.id   AF-A0A3N2KDU7-F1
#
_cell.length_a   1.000
_cell.length_b   1.000
_cell.length_c   1.000
_cell.angle_alpha   90.00
_cell.angle_beta   90.00
_cell.angle_gamma   90.00
#
_symmetry.space_group_name_H-M   'P 1'
#
loop_
_entity.id
_entity.type
_entity.pdbx_description
1 polymer ?
#
loop_
_entity_poly.entity_id
_entity_poly.type
_entity_poly.pdbx_seq_one_letter_code
_entity_poly.pdbx_strand_id
1 'polypeptide(L)'
;MIKRIIASVVLAVFAIPVFAVTDKEMEEARTITAQAYLRYANDGSGYLDDFKATTMSQLESKLKAKEKENIKAFKSVKVPSDYASWDKAKLVEFWGVTFFTSPNLAEKGKVARSRVKQRINAMTVAAPAAKEAVKEEVKTASSVSQEVKPDAEPSPAEAAPKAEEPAAPSVAEQIQEKQEDILADQDAIARDTEDRQYKKEDSGTWIYVLVLVVLIGVVVWLVVFAANMMKKQSEPLERSGAGDSGNASQARENADLRKQYTSVKAAMEEYKAAFEESQAENKRLRSDIKSLKEEIAQLKGVQEERRVASESKNAPVRQNVTRNAATELYLGRVNGRGLFVRADRRPNPGHTIYKLETRDGLVGTFHVLDMPEVADMALNNPVEYLSGGCTAIDIEDTAGAGSIITENAGTAMFENGAWKVLRKSRIRFE
;
A
#
# COMPACT_ATOMS: atom_id res chain seq x y z
N MET A 1 -18.89 42.39 70.37
CA MET A 1 -17.62 43.14 70.20
C MET A 1 -16.58 42.20 69.63
N ILE A 2 -15.97 42.53 68.48
CA ILE A 2 -14.51 42.47 68.17
C ILE A 2 -13.81 41.11 68.45
N LYS A 3 -13.11 40.37 67.57
CA LYS A 3 -12.50 40.57 66.23
C LYS A 3 -11.87 39.21 65.78
N ARG A 4 -11.87 38.93 64.46
CA ARG A 4 -10.78 38.38 63.60
C ARG A 4 -10.33 36.90 63.76
N ILE A 5 -10.60 36.00 62.79
CA ILE A 5 -9.91 35.64 61.51
C ILE A 5 -8.64 34.77 61.70
N ILE A 6 -8.50 33.78 60.80
CA ILE A 6 -7.30 33.09 60.25
C ILE A 6 -7.09 31.69 60.84
N ALA A 7 -6.86 30.58 60.12
CA ALA A 7 -7.11 30.14 58.75
C ALA A 7 -6.77 28.63 58.72
N SER A 8 -7.55 27.88 57.94
CA SER A 8 -7.33 26.52 57.44
C SER A 8 -6.04 26.37 56.63
N VAL A 9 -5.51 25.13 56.52
CA VAL A 9 -5.28 24.39 55.25
C VAL A 9 -4.94 22.92 55.60
N VAL A 10 -5.84 22.02 55.22
CA VAL A 10 -5.63 20.57 55.13
C VAL A 10 -4.90 20.30 53.82
N LEU A 11 -3.74 19.65 53.90
CA LEU A 11 -2.93 19.23 52.77
C LEU A 11 -3.55 17.95 52.18
N ALA A 12 -4.56 18.12 51.33
CA ALA A 12 -5.10 17.04 50.51
C ALA A 12 -4.12 16.77 49.37
N VAL A 13 -3.67 15.52 49.28
CA VAL A 13 -2.85 14.98 48.19
C VAL A 13 -3.59 15.22 46.86
N PHE A 14 -3.07 16.14 46.05
CA PHE A 14 -3.53 16.35 44.69
C PHE A 14 -3.12 15.16 43.82
N ALA A 15 -4.10 14.49 43.23
CA ALA A 15 -3.89 13.64 42.07
C ALA A 15 -3.47 14.52 40.89
N ILE A 16 -2.28 14.26 40.34
CA ILE A 16 -1.75 14.96 39.18
C ILE A 16 -2.01 14.10 37.94
N PRO A 17 -2.83 14.52 36.97
CA PRO A 17 -2.81 13.97 35.63
C PRO A 17 -1.86 14.82 34.77
N VAL A 18 -0.62 14.37 34.62
CA VAL A 18 0.31 14.92 33.60
C VAL A 18 0.35 13.92 32.46
N PHE A 19 -0.27 14.31 31.35
CA PHE A 19 -0.29 13.55 30.10
C PHE A 19 1.06 13.71 29.41
N ALA A 20 1.79 12.60 29.29
CA ALA A 20 3.16 12.52 28.83
C ALA A 20 3.36 11.20 28.07
N VAL A 21 4.06 11.20 26.93
CA VAL A 21 4.57 9.94 26.32
C VAL A 21 5.40 9.22 27.38
N THR A 22 4.98 8.02 27.73
CA THR A 22 5.64 7.18 28.73
C THR A 22 6.89 6.52 28.15
N ASP A 23 7.84 6.15 29.02
CA ASP A 23 9.04 5.39 28.62
C ASP A 23 8.70 4.11 27.84
N LYS A 24 7.54 3.50 28.15
CA LYS A 24 7.03 2.31 27.45
C LYS A 24 6.60 2.64 26.02
N GLU A 25 5.80 3.68 25.83
CA GLU A 25 5.36 4.12 24.49
C GLU A 25 6.55 4.60 23.65
N MET A 26 7.53 5.22 24.29
CA MET A 26 8.77 5.67 23.68
C MET A 26 9.61 4.48 23.17
N GLU A 27 9.80 3.45 23.99
CA GLU A 27 10.55 2.25 23.62
C GLU A 27 9.80 1.40 22.57
N GLU A 28 8.47 1.35 22.63
CA GLU A 28 7.64 0.69 21.62
C GLU A 28 7.72 1.42 20.28
N ALA A 29 7.60 2.75 20.26
CA ALA A 29 7.77 3.57 19.06
C ALA A 29 9.17 3.42 18.44
N ARG A 30 10.21 3.36 19.29
CA ARG A 30 11.59 3.06 18.86
C ARG A 30 11.70 1.68 18.24
N THR A 31 11.08 0.67 18.84
CA THR A 31 11.13 -0.72 18.37
C THR A 31 10.41 -0.87 17.03
N ILE A 32 9.24 -0.25 16.88
CA ILE A 32 8.49 -0.19 15.61
C ILE A 32 9.31 0.49 14.52
N THR A 33 9.95 1.60 14.85
CA THR A 33 10.81 2.34 13.92
C THR A 33 12.01 1.49 13.51
N ALA A 34 12.65 0.80 14.45
CA ALA A 34 13.77 -0.08 14.18
C ALA A 34 13.36 -1.26 13.28
N GLN A 35 12.24 -1.92 13.58
CA GLN A 35 11.71 -3.03 12.79
C GLN A 35 11.40 -2.59 11.36
N ALA A 36 10.73 -1.44 11.19
CA ALA A 36 10.41 -0.89 9.88
C ALA A 36 11.68 -0.44 9.12
N TYR A 37 12.64 0.20 9.79
CA TYR A 37 13.93 0.59 9.20
C TYR A 37 14.70 -0.64 8.69
N LEU A 38 14.83 -1.68 9.51
CA LEU A 38 15.59 -2.89 9.17
C LEU A 38 14.98 -3.66 8.00
N ARG A 39 13.65 -3.60 7.82
CA ARG A 39 12.96 -4.21 6.67
C ARG A 39 13.51 -3.70 5.34
N TYR A 40 13.72 -2.39 5.23
CA TYR A 40 14.16 -1.75 3.99
C TYR A 40 15.68 -1.55 3.93
N ALA A 41 16.34 -1.37 5.08
CA ALA A 41 17.79 -1.23 5.14
C ALA A 41 18.53 -2.52 4.78
N ASN A 42 17.89 -3.69 4.92
CA ASN A 42 18.49 -4.99 4.62
C ASN A 42 17.61 -5.80 3.67
N ASP A 43 18.14 -6.13 2.50
CA ASP A 43 17.43 -6.92 1.50
C ASP A 43 17.04 -8.32 2.07
N GLY A 44 15.78 -8.72 1.88
CA GLY A 44 15.25 -10.00 2.38
C GLY A 44 15.00 -10.05 3.89
N SER A 45 14.67 -8.92 4.52
CA SER A 45 14.28 -8.83 5.94
C SER A 45 12.76 -8.78 6.15
N GLY A 46 12.00 -9.28 5.17
CA GLY A 46 10.54 -9.35 5.21
C GLY A 46 10.00 -10.20 6.37
N TYR A 47 10.76 -11.22 6.82
CA TYR A 47 10.43 -12.06 7.99
C TYR A 47 10.29 -11.26 9.29
N LEU A 48 10.80 -10.03 9.34
CA LEU A 48 10.60 -9.15 10.48
C LEU A 48 9.14 -8.74 10.64
N ASP A 49 8.30 -8.79 9.59
CA ASP A 49 6.88 -8.44 9.70
C ASP A 49 6.05 -9.47 10.46
N ASP A 50 6.48 -10.73 10.45
CA ASP A 50 5.72 -11.86 11.02
C ASP A 50 5.65 -11.81 12.55
N PHE A 51 6.50 -11.00 13.19
CA PHE A 51 6.47 -10.80 14.64
C PHE A 51 6.33 -9.33 15.01
N LYS A 52 5.57 -9.06 16.06
CA LYS A 52 5.45 -7.73 16.66
C LYS A 52 6.33 -7.68 17.90
N ALA A 53 7.51 -7.08 17.78
CA ALA A 53 8.36 -6.83 18.94
C ALA A 53 7.88 -5.53 19.61
N THR A 54 7.65 -5.60 20.93
CA THR A 54 7.31 -4.41 21.74
C THR A 54 8.52 -3.79 22.42
N THR A 55 9.66 -4.50 22.43
CA THR A 55 10.93 -4.03 23.01
C THR A 55 12.10 -4.28 22.08
N MET A 56 13.13 -3.43 22.19
CA MET A 56 14.33 -3.53 21.35
C MET A 56 15.09 -4.85 21.57
N SER A 57 15.10 -5.35 22.81
CA SER A 57 15.70 -6.64 23.15
C SER A 57 15.01 -7.82 22.47
N GLN A 58 13.67 -7.78 22.35
CA GLN A 58 12.93 -8.82 21.62
C GLN A 58 13.26 -8.78 20.13
N LEU A 59 13.34 -7.58 19.55
CA LEU A 59 13.72 -7.39 18.15
C LEU A 59 15.11 -7.99 17.90
N GLU A 60 16.10 -7.66 18.73
CA GLU A 60 17.49 -8.13 18.60
C GLU A 60 17.65 -9.64 18.68
N SER A 61 16.87 -10.32 19.52
CA SER A 61 16.90 -11.78 19.64
C SER A 61 16.50 -12.50 18.33
N LYS A 62 15.80 -11.81 17.44
CA LYS A 62 15.30 -12.32 16.15
C LYS A 62 16.10 -11.82 14.94
N LEU A 63 17.08 -10.94 15.14
CA LEU A 63 17.91 -10.43 14.06
C LEU A 63 18.93 -11.46 13.60
N LYS A 64 19.15 -11.54 12.28
CA LYS A 64 20.24 -12.31 11.70
C LYS A 64 21.52 -11.46 11.68
N ALA A 65 22.62 -12.05 11.19
CA ALA A 65 23.92 -11.38 11.19
C ALA A 65 23.96 -10.12 10.30
N LYS A 66 23.20 -10.12 9.19
CA LYS A 66 23.18 -9.02 8.22
C LYS A 66 22.55 -7.74 8.77
N GLU A 67 21.61 -7.85 9.70
CA GLU A 67 20.92 -6.70 10.29
C GLU A 67 21.71 -6.04 11.43
N LYS A 68 22.78 -6.70 11.94
CA LYS A 68 23.56 -6.23 13.11
C LYS A 68 24.28 -4.91 12.87
N GLU A 69 24.71 -4.64 11.65
CA GLU A 69 25.37 -3.37 11.31
C GLU A 69 24.34 -2.22 11.27
N ASN A 70 23.23 -2.44 10.58
CA ASN A 70 22.16 -1.46 10.45
C ASN A 70 21.46 -1.17 11.79
N ILE A 71 21.29 -2.15 12.66
CA ILE A 71 20.73 -1.90 14.01
C ILE A 71 21.70 -1.14 14.91
N LYS A 72 23.01 -1.34 14.73
CA LYS A 72 24.05 -0.57 15.44
C LYS A 72 24.04 0.89 14.98
N ALA A 73 23.91 1.13 13.67
CA ALA A 73 23.75 2.47 13.10
C ALA A 73 22.47 3.15 13.62
N PHE A 74 21.34 2.43 13.65
CA PHE A 74 20.07 2.91 14.19
C PHE A 74 20.19 3.34 15.67
N LYS A 75 20.83 2.51 16.51
CA LYS A 75 21.02 2.81 17.93
C LYS A 75 21.96 3.98 18.20
N SER A 76 22.82 4.34 17.25
CA SER A 76 23.74 5.47 17.38
C SER A 76 23.05 6.83 17.27
N VAL A 77 21.84 6.87 16.70
CA VAL A 77 21.05 8.10 16.57
C VAL A 77 20.52 8.50 17.95
N LYS A 78 20.78 9.73 18.36
CA LYS A 78 20.34 10.27 19.65
C LYS A 78 18.82 10.46 19.64
N VAL A 79 18.15 9.91 20.65
CA VAL A 79 16.75 10.19 20.96
C VAL A 79 16.73 11.33 21.98
N PRO A 80 15.95 12.40 21.78
CA PRO A 80 15.80 13.48 22.75
C PRO A 80 15.31 12.96 24.10
N SER A 81 15.68 13.59 25.21
CA SER A 81 15.24 13.19 26.56
C SER A 81 13.99 13.91 27.04
N ASP A 82 13.48 14.89 26.27
CA ASP A 82 12.31 15.71 26.57
C ASP A 82 10.99 15.09 26.10
N TYR A 83 10.99 13.82 25.68
CA TYR A 83 9.78 13.14 25.14
C TYR A 83 8.63 13.04 26.13
N ALA A 84 8.89 13.13 27.44
CA ALA A 84 7.84 13.19 28.44
C ALA A 84 6.91 14.42 28.27
N SER A 85 7.32 15.45 27.53
CA SER A 85 6.47 16.61 27.20
C SER A 85 5.73 16.46 25.87
N TRP A 86 5.95 15.37 25.13
CA TRP A 86 5.44 15.21 23.77
C TRP A 86 4.01 14.69 23.78
N ASP A 87 3.25 15.11 22.77
CA ASP A 87 1.98 14.50 22.41
C ASP A 87 2.19 13.43 21.34
N LYS A 88 1.10 12.71 21.02
CA LYS A 88 1.12 11.67 19.97
C LYS A 88 1.56 12.22 18.61
N ALA A 89 1.18 13.46 18.27
CA ALA A 89 1.54 14.08 17.01
C ALA A 89 3.07 14.30 16.91
N LYS A 90 3.68 14.86 17.95
CA LYS A 90 5.13 15.09 18.03
C LYS A 90 5.92 13.77 18.08
N LEU A 91 5.41 12.74 18.73
CA LEU A 91 5.99 11.40 18.70
C LEU A 91 6.03 10.82 17.26
N VAL A 92 4.93 10.96 16.53
CA VAL A 92 4.80 10.49 15.13
C VAL A 92 5.66 11.32 14.19
N GLU A 93 5.74 12.64 14.39
CA GLU A 93 6.59 13.52 13.59
C GLU A 93 8.07 13.20 13.80
N PHE A 94 8.50 13.05 15.05
CA PHE A 94 9.88 12.72 15.38
C PHE A 94 10.29 11.39 14.74
N TRP A 95 9.56 10.31 14.97
CA TRP A 95 9.92 9.00 14.43
C TRP A 95 9.66 8.86 12.95
N GLY A 96 8.65 9.55 12.41
CA GLY A 96 8.25 9.48 11.02
C GLY A 96 9.03 10.41 10.09
N VAL A 97 9.71 11.43 10.61
CA VAL A 97 10.43 12.44 9.82
C VAL A 97 11.79 12.75 10.43
N THR A 98 11.83 13.33 11.63
CA THR A 98 13.05 13.91 12.22
C THR A 98 14.14 12.86 12.48
N PHE A 99 13.78 11.66 12.91
CA PHE A 99 14.73 10.58 13.14
C PHE A 99 15.45 10.17 11.86
N PHE A 100 14.72 10.14 10.73
CA PHE A 100 15.23 9.72 9.43
C PHE A 100 16.01 10.81 8.66
N THR A 101 16.16 12.01 9.23
CA THR A 101 17.07 13.04 8.68
C THR A 101 18.51 12.81 9.14
N SER A 102 18.73 11.91 10.11
CA SER A 102 20.07 11.61 10.60
C SER A 102 20.95 10.99 9.49
N PRO A 103 22.21 11.45 9.35
CA PRO A 103 23.10 11.02 8.26
C PRO A 103 23.62 9.59 8.43
N ASN A 104 23.51 9.02 9.64
CA ASN A 104 24.03 7.68 9.96
C ASN A 104 23.08 6.55 9.56
N LEU A 105 21.91 6.85 8.98
CA LEU A 105 20.94 5.86 8.54
C LEU A 105 21.11 5.54 7.05
N ALA A 106 20.99 4.27 6.69
CA ALA A 106 21.02 3.82 5.31
C ALA A 106 19.89 4.46 4.49
N GLU A 107 20.20 4.92 3.27
CA GLU A 107 19.22 5.56 2.36
C GLU A 107 18.00 4.67 2.09
N LYS A 108 18.22 3.37 1.82
CA LYS A 108 17.13 2.40 1.64
C LYS A 108 16.19 2.33 2.85
N GLY A 109 16.75 2.44 4.06
CA GLY A 109 15.97 2.40 5.30
C GLY A 109 15.08 3.63 5.52
N LYS A 110 15.38 4.77 4.88
CA LYS A 110 14.57 6.01 4.99
C LYS A 110 13.21 5.89 4.30
N VAL A 111 13.01 4.90 3.43
CA VAL A 111 11.70 4.59 2.81
C VAL A 111 10.68 4.13 3.87
N ALA A 112 11.15 3.68 5.05
CA ALA A 112 10.29 3.24 6.15
C ALA A 112 9.43 4.35 6.79
N ARG A 113 9.71 5.63 6.52
CA ARG A 113 9.04 6.80 7.14
C ARG A 113 7.52 6.69 7.17
N SER A 114 6.90 6.36 6.04
CA SER A 114 5.43 6.25 5.92
C SER A 114 4.88 5.14 6.82
N ARG A 115 5.50 3.96 6.77
CA ARG A 115 5.13 2.79 7.58
C ARG A 115 5.32 3.05 9.09
N VAL A 116 6.36 3.78 9.47
CA VAL A 116 6.59 4.19 10.86
C VAL A 116 5.48 5.12 11.34
N LYS A 117 5.10 6.14 10.56
CA LYS A 117 3.98 7.03 10.89
C LYS A 117 2.68 6.24 11.10
N GLN A 118 2.36 5.33 10.19
CA GLN A 118 1.15 4.51 10.25
C GLN A 118 1.13 3.62 11.50
N ARG A 119 2.23 2.92 11.79
CA ARG A 119 2.30 1.99 12.94
C ARG A 119 2.32 2.71 14.29
N ILE A 120 2.98 3.86 14.40
CA ILE A 120 2.94 4.67 15.64
C ILE A 120 1.57 5.34 15.80
N ASN A 121 0.92 5.77 14.71
CA ASN A 121 -0.47 6.25 14.76
C ASN A 121 -1.46 5.18 15.20
N ALA A 122 -1.20 3.91 14.86
CA ALA A 122 -2.01 2.79 15.32
C ALA A 122 -1.76 2.41 16.80
N MET A 123 -0.72 2.93 17.46
CA MET A 123 -0.52 2.76 18.89
C MET A 123 -1.51 3.60 19.69
N THR A 124 -2.07 3.02 20.74
CA THR A 124 -2.85 3.75 21.73
C THR A 124 -1.89 4.48 22.65
N VAL A 125 -1.56 5.74 22.31
CA VAL A 125 -0.86 6.65 23.22
C VAL A 125 -1.90 7.29 24.13
N ALA A 126 -1.62 7.43 25.42
CA ALA A 126 -2.52 8.11 26.36
C ALA A 126 -2.90 9.50 25.82
N ALA A 127 -4.21 9.74 25.63
CA ALA A 127 -4.71 10.89 24.88
C ALA A 127 -4.55 12.22 25.66
N PRO A 128 -4.24 13.33 24.99
CA PRO A 128 -4.36 14.67 25.57
C PRO A 128 -5.84 15.01 25.77
N ALA A 129 -6.17 15.61 26.93
CA ALA A 129 -7.49 16.18 27.15
C ALA A 129 -7.78 17.24 26.07
N ALA A 130 -8.98 17.13 25.48
CA ALA A 130 -9.48 18.09 24.51
C ALA A 130 -9.37 19.52 25.06
N LYS A 131 -9.00 20.47 24.19
CA LYS A 131 -9.24 21.88 24.43
C LYS A 131 -10.75 22.10 24.49
N GLU A 132 -11.32 22.04 25.68
CA GLU A 132 -12.62 22.64 25.96
C GLU A 132 -12.47 24.15 26.12
N ALA A 133 -13.43 24.84 25.52
CA ALA A 133 -13.59 26.27 25.49
C ALA A 133 -13.49 26.89 26.89
N VAL A 134 -12.79 28.02 26.94
CA VAL A 134 -12.91 28.97 28.05
C VAL A 134 -14.36 29.48 28.08
N LYS A 135 -15.13 29.01 29.05
CA LYS A 135 -16.23 29.77 29.65
C LYS A 135 -16.04 29.79 31.15
N GLU A 136 -15.53 30.93 31.61
CA GLU A 136 -15.51 31.34 33.01
C GLU A 136 -16.94 31.51 33.55
N GLU A 137 -17.10 30.99 34.77
CA GLU A 137 -17.94 31.45 35.89
C GLU A 137 -19.43 31.77 35.67
N VAL A 138 -20.35 30.91 36.14
CA VAL A 138 -20.85 30.75 37.53
C VAL A 138 -21.90 31.81 37.91
N LYS A 139 -23.18 31.37 38.00
CA LYS A 139 -23.99 31.40 39.23
C LYS A 139 -25.38 30.76 39.07
N THR A 140 -25.55 29.66 39.82
CA THR A 140 -26.72 29.30 40.66
C THR A 140 -28.06 29.99 40.40
N ALA A 141 -29.11 29.22 40.08
CA ALA A 141 -30.13 28.76 41.04
C ALA A 141 -31.39 28.24 40.32
N SER A 142 -32.03 27.25 40.94
CA SER A 142 -33.19 26.45 40.54
C SER A 142 -34.44 27.21 40.08
N SER A 143 -35.24 26.56 39.21
CA SER A 143 -36.73 26.42 39.24
C SER A 143 -37.29 26.34 37.81
N VAL A 144 -37.57 25.14 37.27
CA VAL A 144 -38.91 24.50 37.16
C VAL A 144 -39.75 24.97 35.95
N SER A 145 -40.08 23.96 35.13
CA SER A 145 -41.28 23.75 34.29
C SER A 145 -41.48 24.43 32.93
N GLN A 146 -41.70 23.53 31.94
CA GLN A 146 -42.76 23.52 30.89
C GLN A 146 -42.78 24.65 29.85
N GLU A 147 -43.36 24.52 28.66
CA GLU A 147 -43.74 23.47 27.69
C GLU A 147 -44.42 24.29 26.56
N VAL A 148 -44.29 23.85 25.29
CA VAL A 148 -45.14 24.16 24.12
C VAL A 148 -45.22 25.62 23.55
N LYS A 149 -44.74 25.74 22.30
CA LYS A 149 -45.30 26.35 21.06
C LYS A 149 -46.78 26.88 21.05
N PRO A 150 -47.32 27.46 19.94
CA PRO A 150 -46.79 28.30 18.84
C PRO A 150 -47.77 29.47 18.46
N ASP A 151 -47.66 30.00 17.24
CA ASP A 151 -48.58 30.87 16.47
C ASP A 151 -48.59 32.36 16.79
N ALA A 152 -48.83 33.30 15.88
CA ALA A 152 -48.81 33.41 14.42
C ALA A 152 -48.96 34.92 14.12
N GLU A 153 -48.48 35.35 12.94
CA GLU A 153 -48.67 36.67 12.28
C GLU A 153 -50.12 37.21 12.25
N PRO A 154 -50.41 38.52 11.96
CA PRO A 154 -49.89 39.26 10.79
C PRO A 154 -49.72 40.82 10.85
N SER A 155 -48.99 41.32 9.83
CA SER A 155 -48.94 42.63 9.10
C SER A 155 -50.10 43.65 9.26
N PRO A 156 -50.03 44.97 8.89
CA PRO A 156 -49.20 45.56 7.80
C PRO A 156 -48.72 47.06 7.89
N ALA A 157 -47.84 47.44 6.93
CA ALA A 157 -47.72 48.75 6.21
C ALA A 157 -47.44 50.05 7.03
N GLU A 158 -46.62 51.05 6.67
CA GLU A 158 -45.85 51.47 5.50
C GLU A 158 -45.08 52.78 5.90
N ALA A 159 -44.14 53.23 5.05
CA ALA A 159 -43.51 54.57 4.97
C ALA A 159 -42.16 54.82 5.67
N ALA A 160 -41.09 54.74 4.86
CA ALA A 160 -39.80 55.43 5.02
C ALA A 160 -39.92 56.91 4.54
N PRO A 161 -38.95 57.85 4.75
CA PRO A 161 -37.53 57.67 4.37
C PRO A 161 -36.41 58.33 5.22
N LYS A 162 -35.23 57.68 5.15
CA LYS A 162 -33.81 58.13 5.11
C LYS A 162 -33.22 59.16 6.09
N ALA A 163 -32.16 58.71 6.79
CA ALA A 163 -30.85 59.38 6.92
C ALA A 163 -29.75 58.31 7.18
N GLU A 164 -28.50 58.61 6.84
CA GLU A 164 -27.37 57.69 6.53
C GLU A 164 -26.52 57.19 7.72
N GLU A 165 -25.96 55.97 7.61
CA GLU A 165 -24.67 55.53 8.19
C GLU A 165 -24.06 54.36 7.35
N PRO A 166 -22.72 54.14 7.41
CA PRO A 166 -21.95 53.55 6.32
C PRO A 166 -21.95 52.01 6.29
N ALA A 167 -21.85 51.46 5.07
CA ALA A 167 -21.88 50.04 4.78
C ALA A 167 -20.60 49.30 5.23
N ALA A 168 -20.78 48.21 5.97
CA ALA A 168 -19.78 47.15 6.13
C ALA A 168 -19.74 46.28 4.84
N PRO A 169 -18.56 45.75 4.44
CA PRO A 169 -18.45 44.92 3.24
C PRO A 169 -19.30 43.66 3.39
N SER A 170 -20.02 43.32 2.33
CA SER A 170 -20.98 42.22 2.34
C SER A 170 -20.25 40.88 2.33
N VAL A 171 -20.86 39.85 2.93
CA VAL A 171 -20.36 38.47 2.99
C VAL A 171 -20.00 37.90 1.60
N ALA A 172 -20.54 38.48 0.51
CA ALA A 172 -20.21 38.11 -0.86
C ALA A 172 -18.77 38.50 -1.27
N GLU A 173 -18.25 39.64 -0.80
CA GLU A 173 -16.87 40.09 -1.11
C GLU A 173 -15.83 39.22 -0.39
N GLN A 174 -16.10 38.78 0.84
CA GLN A 174 -15.22 37.85 1.56
C GLN A 174 -15.19 36.43 0.98
N ILE A 175 -16.26 36.01 0.28
CA ILE A 175 -16.30 34.73 -0.42
C ILE A 175 -15.53 34.82 -1.75
N GLN A 176 -15.60 35.96 -2.45
CA GLN A 176 -14.81 36.20 -3.67
C GLN A 176 -13.31 36.32 -3.38
N GLU A 177 -12.89 37.06 -2.36
CA GLU A 177 -11.46 37.12 -1.98
C GLU A 177 -10.92 35.74 -1.60
N LYS A 178 -11.67 34.93 -0.84
CA LYS A 178 -11.28 33.55 -0.52
C LYS A 178 -11.23 32.64 -1.75
N GLN A 179 -12.08 32.86 -2.75
CA GLN A 179 -12.10 32.06 -3.96
C GLN A 179 -10.95 32.43 -4.91
N GLU A 180 -10.54 33.70 -4.94
CA GLU A 180 -9.35 34.17 -5.66
C GLU A 180 -8.05 33.69 -5.01
N ASP A 181 -7.97 33.68 -3.67
CA ASP A 181 -6.79 33.17 -2.93
C ASP A 181 -6.58 31.66 -3.14
N ILE A 182 -7.67 30.87 -3.22
CA ILE A 182 -7.63 29.43 -3.50
C ILE A 182 -7.22 29.14 -4.97
N LEU A 183 -7.54 30.03 -5.91
CA LEU A 183 -7.10 29.91 -7.29
C LEU A 183 -5.61 30.26 -7.43
N ALA A 184 -5.14 31.30 -6.72
CA ALA A 184 -3.73 31.68 -6.71
C ALA A 184 -2.83 30.60 -6.11
N ASP A 185 -3.28 29.92 -5.06
CA ASP A 185 -2.56 28.78 -4.46
C ASP A 185 -2.47 27.58 -5.43
N GLN A 186 -3.53 27.30 -6.20
CA GLN A 186 -3.49 26.23 -7.19
C GLN A 186 -2.53 26.53 -8.36
N ASP A 187 -2.49 27.77 -8.83
CA ASP A 187 -1.54 28.21 -9.87
C ASP A 187 -0.08 28.23 -9.37
N ALA A 188 0.14 28.54 -8.09
CA ALA A 188 1.46 28.46 -7.46
C ALA A 188 1.94 27.00 -7.35
N ILE A 189 1.06 26.06 -6.99
CA ILE A 189 1.36 24.63 -6.91
C ILE A 189 1.63 24.05 -8.31
N ALA A 190 0.89 24.49 -9.34
CA ALA A 190 1.12 24.06 -10.72
C ALA A 190 2.51 24.49 -11.22
N ARG A 191 2.89 25.76 -11.02
CA ARG A 191 4.23 26.25 -11.40
C ARG A 191 5.36 25.57 -10.63
N ASP A 192 5.19 25.33 -9.34
CA ASP A 192 6.21 24.67 -8.51
C ASP A 192 6.37 23.17 -8.87
N THR A 193 5.33 22.58 -9.49
CA THR A 193 5.37 21.21 -10.04
C THR A 193 6.10 21.17 -11.38
N GLU A 194 5.82 22.13 -12.27
CA GLU A 194 6.54 22.29 -13.56
C GLU A 194 8.03 22.57 -13.33
N ASP A 195 8.40 23.48 -12.43
CA ASP A 195 9.79 23.81 -12.11
C ASP A 195 10.58 22.62 -11.52
N ARG A 196 9.91 21.72 -10.78
CA ARG A 196 10.51 20.47 -10.29
C ARG A 196 10.69 19.45 -11.42
N GLN A 197 9.81 19.46 -12.41
CA GLN A 197 9.87 18.55 -13.54
C GLN A 197 11.04 18.91 -14.46
N TYR A 198 11.23 20.20 -14.77
CA TYR A 198 12.39 20.70 -15.53
C TYR A 198 13.74 20.41 -14.86
N LYS A 199 13.82 20.48 -13.51
CA LYS A 199 15.04 20.10 -12.77
C LYS A 199 15.36 18.61 -12.80
N LYS A 200 14.41 17.73 -13.10
CA LYS A 200 14.61 16.27 -13.07
C LYS A 200 15.25 15.77 -14.37
N GLU A 201 15.03 16.46 -15.49
CA GLU A 201 15.45 16.01 -16.83
C GLU A 201 16.94 16.27 -17.13
N ASP A 202 17.53 17.36 -16.59
CA ASP A 202 18.96 17.65 -16.77
C ASP A 202 19.89 16.69 -16.00
N SER A 203 19.39 16.07 -14.92
CA SER A 203 20.19 15.17 -14.08
C SER A 203 20.43 13.79 -14.73
N GLY A 204 19.51 13.32 -15.58
CA GLY A 204 19.60 11.99 -16.19
C GLY A 204 20.74 11.88 -17.20
N THR A 205 20.85 12.85 -18.10
CA THR A 205 21.83 12.84 -19.20
C THR A 205 23.27 12.86 -18.68
N TRP A 206 23.55 13.63 -17.62
CA TRP A 206 24.89 13.73 -17.03
C TRP A 206 25.29 12.46 -16.25
N ILE A 207 24.33 11.78 -15.60
CA ILE A 207 24.56 10.48 -14.96
C ILE A 207 24.99 9.44 -16.00
N TYR A 208 24.34 9.37 -17.16
CA TYR A 208 24.69 8.39 -18.19
C TYR A 208 26.10 8.63 -18.77
N VAL A 209 26.50 9.89 -18.93
CA VAL A 209 27.86 10.26 -19.35
C VAL A 209 28.90 9.84 -18.31
N LEU A 210 28.64 10.05 -17.02
CA LEU A 210 29.54 9.63 -15.94
C LEU A 210 29.69 8.10 -15.87
N VAL A 211 28.58 7.36 -15.99
CA VAL A 211 28.59 5.89 -16.01
C VAL A 211 29.37 5.35 -17.22
N LEU A 212 29.23 5.99 -18.39
CA LEU A 212 29.99 5.62 -19.60
C LEU A 212 31.49 5.79 -19.40
N VAL A 213 31.94 6.91 -18.79
CA VAL A 213 33.35 7.16 -18.50
C VAL A 213 33.93 6.12 -17.53
N VAL A 214 33.17 5.75 -16.49
CA VAL A 214 33.58 4.70 -15.55
C VAL A 214 33.69 3.34 -16.25
N LEU A 215 32.73 2.98 -17.11
CA LEU A 215 32.77 1.73 -17.86
C LEU A 215 33.98 1.66 -18.80
N ILE A 216 34.29 2.73 -19.53
CA ILE A 216 35.48 2.80 -20.39
C ILE A 216 36.76 2.64 -19.54
N GLY A 217 36.83 3.29 -18.37
CA GLY A 217 37.95 3.15 -17.44
C GLY A 217 38.17 1.71 -16.98
N VAL A 218 37.09 0.99 -16.62
CA VAL A 218 37.14 -0.42 -16.21
C VAL A 218 37.62 -1.31 -17.36
N VAL A 219 37.14 -1.08 -18.58
CA VAL A 219 37.56 -1.86 -19.75
C VAL A 219 39.05 -1.64 -20.05
N VAL A 220 39.53 -0.39 -20.04
CA VAL A 220 40.95 -0.07 -20.22
C VAL A 220 41.80 -0.73 -19.13
N TRP A 221 41.34 -0.67 -17.87
CA TRP A 221 42.03 -1.32 -16.76
C TRP A 221 42.11 -2.84 -16.92
N LEU A 222 41.03 -3.49 -17.37
CA LEU A 222 41.02 -4.94 -17.62
C LEU A 222 41.96 -5.35 -18.76
N VAL A 223 42.05 -4.55 -19.83
CA VAL A 223 42.98 -4.81 -20.94
C VAL A 223 44.44 -4.68 -20.47
N VAL A 224 44.76 -3.65 -19.68
CA VAL A 224 46.10 -3.49 -19.08
C VAL A 224 46.40 -4.62 -18.09
N PHE A 225 45.42 -5.04 -17.30
CA PHE A 225 45.55 -6.15 -16.36
C PHE A 225 45.83 -7.47 -17.09
N ALA A 226 45.08 -7.79 -18.15
CA ALA A 226 45.30 -8.98 -18.96
C ALA A 226 46.67 -8.96 -19.64
N ALA A 227 47.08 -7.82 -20.20
CA ALA A 227 48.40 -7.66 -20.82
C ALA A 227 49.55 -7.85 -19.80
N ASN A 228 49.37 -7.37 -18.56
CA ASN A 228 50.35 -7.54 -17.50
C ASN A 228 50.35 -8.96 -16.91
N MET A 229 49.20 -9.63 -16.88
CA MET A 229 49.08 -11.03 -16.43
C MET A 229 49.71 -12.01 -17.41
N MET A 230 49.62 -11.76 -18.73
CA MET A 230 50.30 -12.57 -19.74
C MET A 230 51.83 -12.39 -19.72
N LYS A 231 52.33 -11.27 -19.17
CA LYS A 231 53.78 -11.03 -19.01
C LYS A 231 54.38 -11.70 -17.77
N LYS A 232 53.55 -12.11 -16.80
CA LYS A 232 53.98 -12.80 -15.56
C LYS A 232 54.00 -14.32 -15.67
N GLN A 233 53.45 -14.91 -16.73
CA GLN A 233 53.44 -16.37 -16.94
C GLN A 233 54.63 -16.88 -17.77
N SER A 234 55.50 -15.99 -18.27
CA SER A 234 56.64 -16.37 -19.13
C SER A 234 58.00 -16.43 -18.42
N GLU A 235 58.05 -16.47 -17.08
CA GLU A 235 59.28 -16.84 -16.35
C GLU A 235 59.30 -18.35 -16.08
N PRO A 236 60.22 -19.12 -16.67
CA PRO A 236 60.33 -20.55 -16.37
C PRO A 236 61.01 -20.73 -15.01
N LEU A 237 60.21 -21.05 -13.99
CA LEU A 237 60.68 -21.46 -12.67
C LEU A 237 61.25 -22.88 -12.75
N GLU A 238 62.56 -22.98 -12.92
CA GLU A 238 63.29 -24.16 -12.47
C GLU A 238 63.38 -24.19 -10.94
N ARG A 239 63.35 -25.44 -10.42
CA ARG A 239 63.84 -25.89 -9.12
C ARG A 239 62.87 -25.83 -7.92
N SER A 240 62.41 -27.02 -7.51
CA SER A 240 62.90 -27.75 -6.31
C SER A 240 61.79 -28.61 -5.72
N GLY A 241 62.07 -29.90 -5.57
CA GLY A 241 61.10 -30.93 -5.16
C GLY A 241 60.55 -30.78 -3.75
N ALA A 242 59.24 -31.02 -3.65
CA ALA A 242 58.52 -31.58 -2.50
C ALA A 242 57.12 -32.04 -2.98
N GLY A 243 57.07 -32.99 -3.91
CA GLY A 243 55.83 -33.34 -4.63
C GLY A 243 55.41 -34.79 -4.41
N ASP A 244 54.77 -35.08 -3.28
CA ASP A 244 54.02 -36.33 -3.12
C ASP A 244 52.67 -36.11 -2.41
N SER A 245 52.63 -35.25 -1.39
CA SER A 245 51.38 -34.91 -0.68
C SER A 245 50.41 -34.03 -1.48
N GLY A 246 50.92 -33.12 -2.32
CA GLY A 246 50.08 -32.24 -3.15
C GLY A 246 49.44 -32.94 -4.35
N ASN A 247 50.05 -34.00 -4.86
CA ASN A 247 49.55 -34.75 -6.01
C ASN A 247 48.36 -35.64 -5.60
N ALA A 248 48.41 -36.22 -4.40
CA ALA A 248 47.31 -37.01 -3.84
C ALA A 248 46.08 -36.16 -3.50
N SER A 249 46.25 -34.93 -3.01
CA SER A 249 45.13 -34.01 -2.77
C SER A 249 44.50 -33.52 -4.07
N GLN A 250 45.31 -33.15 -5.06
CA GLN A 250 44.81 -32.74 -6.39
C GLN A 250 44.15 -33.90 -7.15
N ALA A 251 44.61 -35.14 -6.98
CA ALA A 251 43.95 -36.31 -7.57
C ALA A 251 42.58 -36.58 -6.96
N ARG A 252 42.41 -36.37 -5.64
CA ARG A 252 41.12 -36.48 -4.95
C ARG A 252 40.15 -35.37 -5.38
N GLU A 253 40.62 -34.13 -5.44
CA GLU A 253 39.82 -33.00 -5.89
C GLU A 253 39.36 -33.17 -7.35
N ASN A 254 40.23 -33.65 -8.24
CA ASN A 254 39.85 -33.99 -9.61
C ASN A 254 38.86 -35.16 -9.70
N ALA A 255 38.97 -36.16 -8.82
CA ALA A 255 38.02 -37.27 -8.77
C ALA A 255 36.63 -36.79 -8.29
N ASP A 256 36.59 -35.88 -7.32
CA ASP A 256 35.33 -35.32 -6.80
C ASP A 256 34.69 -34.33 -7.78
N LEU A 257 35.49 -33.52 -8.49
CA LEU A 257 35.00 -32.68 -9.59
C LEU A 257 34.39 -33.50 -10.73
N ARG A 258 35.02 -34.64 -11.09
CA ARG A 258 34.46 -35.56 -12.09
C ARG A 258 33.14 -36.17 -11.64
N LYS A 259 33.02 -36.57 -10.37
CA LYS A 259 31.75 -37.05 -9.80
C LYS A 259 30.68 -35.97 -9.82
N GLN A 260 31.01 -34.75 -9.41
CA GLN A 260 30.09 -33.61 -9.48
C GLN A 260 29.64 -33.37 -10.93
N TYR A 261 30.56 -33.34 -11.88
CA TYR A 261 30.24 -33.19 -13.30
C TYR A 261 29.30 -34.28 -13.82
N THR A 262 29.54 -35.55 -13.45
CA THR A 262 28.64 -36.65 -13.83
C THR A 262 27.27 -36.54 -13.17
N SER A 263 27.19 -36.11 -11.90
CA SER A 263 25.92 -35.94 -11.19
C SER A 263 25.10 -34.78 -11.74
N VAL A 264 25.75 -33.67 -12.07
CA VAL A 264 25.11 -32.50 -12.69
C VAL A 264 24.65 -32.84 -14.10
N LYS A 265 25.46 -33.58 -14.86
CA LYS A 265 25.06 -34.05 -16.19
C LYS A 265 23.84 -34.97 -16.13
N ALA A 266 23.82 -35.92 -15.20
CA ALA A 266 22.67 -36.82 -14.99
C ALA A 266 21.41 -36.04 -14.61
N ALA A 267 21.52 -35.07 -13.69
CA ALA A 267 20.41 -34.19 -13.32
C ALA A 267 19.93 -33.37 -14.53
N MET A 268 20.84 -32.86 -15.36
CA MET A 268 20.49 -32.10 -16.56
C MET A 268 19.74 -32.95 -17.59
N GLU A 269 20.13 -34.22 -17.76
CA GLU A 269 19.42 -35.17 -18.63
C GLU A 269 18.02 -35.48 -18.08
N GLU A 270 17.86 -35.64 -16.77
CA GLU A 270 16.56 -35.84 -16.12
C GLU A 270 15.65 -34.61 -16.28
N TYR A 271 16.18 -33.40 -16.06
CA TYR A 271 15.45 -32.15 -16.29
C TYR A 271 15.02 -32.00 -17.76
N LYS A 272 15.88 -32.38 -18.69
CA LYS A 272 15.56 -32.33 -20.12
C LYS A 272 14.45 -33.32 -20.48
N ALA A 273 14.49 -34.54 -19.95
CA ALA A 273 13.44 -35.54 -20.15
C ALA A 273 12.09 -35.06 -19.59
N ALA A 274 12.08 -34.54 -18.36
CA ALA A 274 10.87 -33.98 -17.75
C ALA A 274 10.31 -32.78 -18.52
N PHE A 275 11.18 -31.95 -19.09
CA PHE A 275 10.76 -30.82 -19.94
C PHE A 275 10.14 -31.29 -21.26
N GLU A 276 10.72 -32.30 -21.90
CA GLU A 276 10.19 -32.90 -23.12
C GLU A 276 8.83 -33.58 -22.87
N GLU A 277 8.67 -34.27 -21.74
CA GLU A 277 7.40 -34.85 -21.30
C GLU A 277 6.33 -33.77 -21.07
N SER A 278 6.66 -32.72 -20.32
CA SER A 278 5.74 -31.59 -20.10
C SER A 278 5.37 -30.89 -21.42
N GLN A 279 6.29 -30.79 -22.37
CA GLN A 279 5.99 -30.23 -23.69
C GLN A 279 5.05 -31.15 -24.50
N ALA A 280 5.24 -32.47 -24.42
CA ALA A 280 4.36 -33.44 -25.06
C ALA A 280 2.95 -33.42 -24.47
N GLU A 281 2.84 -33.35 -23.14
CA GLU A 281 1.56 -33.18 -22.44
C GLU A 281 0.88 -31.87 -22.85
N ASN A 282 1.61 -30.76 -22.92
CA ASN A 282 1.06 -29.49 -23.39
C ASN A 282 0.55 -29.56 -24.83
N LYS A 283 1.25 -30.27 -25.73
CA LYS A 283 0.78 -30.48 -27.11
C LYS A 283 -0.50 -31.31 -27.13
N ARG A 284 -0.58 -32.36 -26.32
CA ARG A 284 -1.77 -33.21 -26.18
C ARG A 284 -2.97 -32.43 -25.60
N LEU A 285 -2.77 -31.65 -24.55
CA LEU A 285 -3.81 -30.81 -23.98
C LEU A 285 -4.32 -29.77 -24.99
N ARG A 286 -3.43 -29.21 -25.82
CA ARG A 286 -3.82 -28.30 -26.90
C ARG A 286 -4.64 -29.00 -27.99
N SER A 287 -4.32 -30.24 -28.36
CA SER A 287 -5.15 -31.00 -29.30
C SER A 287 -6.51 -31.34 -28.70
N ASP A 288 -6.55 -31.71 -27.42
CA ASP A 288 -7.80 -32.04 -26.72
C ASP A 288 -8.70 -30.80 -26.56
N ILE A 289 -8.11 -29.63 -26.27
CA ILE A 289 -8.85 -28.36 -26.27
C ILE A 289 -9.42 -28.06 -27.67
N LYS A 290 -8.67 -28.36 -28.74
CA LYS A 290 -9.14 -28.14 -30.11
C LYS A 290 -10.31 -29.06 -30.45
N SER A 291 -10.20 -30.36 -30.17
CA SER A 291 -11.27 -31.32 -30.43
C SER A 291 -12.53 -31.01 -29.61
N LEU A 292 -12.38 -30.67 -28.32
CA LEU A 292 -13.51 -30.25 -27.48
C LEU A 292 -14.18 -28.97 -27.99
N LYS A 293 -13.40 -28.01 -28.50
CA LYS A 293 -13.96 -26.80 -29.12
C LYS A 293 -14.74 -27.13 -30.39
N GLU A 294 -14.25 -28.04 -31.21
CA GLU A 294 -14.94 -28.52 -32.42
C GLU A 294 -16.22 -29.29 -32.06
N GLU A 295 -16.19 -30.15 -31.04
CA GLU A 295 -17.37 -30.87 -30.54
C GLU A 295 -18.42 -29.90 -29.99
N ILE A 296 -18.01 -28.89 -29.22
CA ILE A 296 -18.92 -27.82 -28.75
C ILE A 296 -19.50 -27.04 -29.93
N ALA A 297 -18.71 -26.77 -30.97
CA ALA A 297 -19.18 -26.08 -32.17
C ALA A 297 -20.22 -26.93 -32.93
N GLN A 298 -19.98 -28.24 -33.06
CA GLN A 298 -20.92 -29.18 -33.69
C GLN A 298 -22.21 -29.32 -32.89
N LEU A 299 -22.13 -29.48 -31.56
CA LEU A 299 -23.30 -29.55 -30.69
C LEU A 299 -24.14 -28.26 -30.72
N LYS A 300 -23.47 -27.10 -30.81
CA LYS A 300 -24.15 -25.81 -31.01
C LYS A 300 -24.81 -25.72 -32.39
N GLY A 301 -24.14 -26.17 -33.45
CA GLY A 301 -24.71 -26.22 -34.80
C GLY A 301 -25.96 -27.10 -34.88
N VAL A 302 -25.92 -28.29 -34.29
CA VAL A 302 -27.07 -29.22 -34.24
C VAL A 302 -28.21 -28.66 -33.38
N GLN A 303 -27.91 -27.95 -32.28
CA GLN A 303 -28.94 -27.25 -31.50
C GLN A 303 -29.61 -26.12 -32.29
N GLU A 304 -28.84 -25.39 -33.09
CA GLU A 304 -29.35 -24.29 -33.90
C GLU A 304 -30.19 -24.80 -35.08
N GLU A 305 -29.76 -25.86 -35.79
CA GLU A 305 -30.57 -26.52 -36.83
C GLU A 305 -31.87 -27.10 -36.26
N ARG A 306 -31.82 -27.69 -35.06
CA ARG A 306 -33.01 -28.20 -34.37
C ARG A 306 -33.94 -27.07 -33.91
N ARG A 307 -33.39 -25.90 -33.54
CA ARG A 307 -34.16 -24.69 -33.22
C ARG A 307 -34.87 -24.13 -34.45
N VAL A 308 -34.16 -23.94 -35.56
CA VAL A 308 -34.72 -23.39 -36.81
C VAL A 308 -35.82 -24.32 -37.37
N ALA A 309 -35.65 -25.65 -37.27
CA ALA A 309 -36.68 -26.61 -37.64
C ALA A 309 -37.92 -26.59 -36.71
N SER A 310 -37.75 -26.20 -35.44
CA SER A 310 -38.85 -26.08 -34.46
C SER A 310 -39.55 -24.72 -34.48
N GLU A 311 -38.89 -23.67 -34.95
CA GLU A 311 -39.38 -22.29 -34.96
C GLU A 311 -40.32 -21.99 -36.16
N SER A 312 -40.26 -22.80 -37.22
CA SER A 312 -41.16 -22.68 -38.38
C SER A 312 -42.63 -23.07 -38.11
N LYS A 313 -42.96 -23.66 -36.95
CA LYS A 313 -44.31 -24.22 -36.71
C LYS A 313 -45.13 -23.61 -35.57
N ASN A 314 -44.67 -22.63 -34.82
CA ASN A 314 -45.53 -21.91 -33.87
C ASN A 314 -44.95 -20.56 -33.44
N ALA A 315 -45.61 -19.47 -33.83
CA ALA A 315 -45.53 -18.18 -33.16
C ALA A 315 -46.99 -17.78 -32.79
N PRO A 316 -47.23 -17.24 -31.58
CA PRO A 316 -46.74 -15.90 -31.27
C PRO A 316 -46.08 -15.70 -29.88
N VAL A 317 -45.10 -14.79 -29.88
CA VAL A 317 -44.75 -13.76 -28.88
C VAL A 317 -44.84 -14.13 -27.38
N ARG A 318 -43.66 -14.33 -26.76
CA ARG A 318 -43.17 -13.57 -25.59
C ARG A 318 -41.73 -14.00 -25.22
N GLN A 319 -40.82 -13.01 -25.21
CA GLN A 319 -39.52 -12.95 -24.51
C GLN A 319 -38.88 -14.28 -24.11
N ASN A 320 -38.04 -14.85 -24.98
CA ASN A 320 -37.00 -15.80 -24.57
C ASN A 320 -35.75 -15.68 -25.45
N VAL A 321 -35.45 -14.48 -25.92
CA VAL A 321 -34.11 -14.18 -26.42
C VAL A 321 -33.25 -13.89 -25.19
N THR A 322 -32.13 -14.60 -25.05
CA THR A 322 -31.03 -14.42 -24.08
C THR A 322 -30.96 -15.41 -22.90
N ARG A 323 -30.74 -16.71 -23.18
CA ARG A 323 -30.18 -17.66 -22.18
C ARG A 323 -28.69 -17.97 -22.37
N ASN A 324 -28.00 -17.30 -23.31
CA ASN A 324 -26.59 -17.55 -23.62
C ASN A 324 -25.70 -16.29 -23.65
N ALA A 325 -26.21 -15.10 -23.32
CA ALA A 325 -25.35 -13.94 -23.11
C ALA A 325 -24.85 -13.95 -21.66
N ALA A 326 -23.55 -13.69 -21.46
CA ALA A 326 -23.03 -13.44 -20.13
C ALA A 326 -23.80 -12.27 -19.52
N THR A 327 -24.37 -12.48 -18.34
CA THR A 327 -25.00 -11.43 -17.56
C THR A 327 -23.90 -10.64 -16.86
N GLU A 328 -23.90 -9.34 -17.09
CA GLU A 328 -22.99 -8.41 -16.43
C GLU A 328 -23.67 -7.82 -15.20
N LEU A 329 -22.95 -7.81 -14.08
CA LEU A 329 -23.39 -7.27 -12.80
C LEU A 329 -22.30 -6.33 -12.28
N TYR A 330 -22.71 -5.25 -11.64
CA TYR A 330 -21.83 -4.24 -11.06
C TYR A 330 -21.86 -4.40 -9.55
N LEU A 331 -20.74 -4.78 -8.97
CA LEU A 331 -20.63 -5.10 -7.55
C LEU A 331 -19.96 -3.97 -6.80
N GLY A 332 -20.37 -3.78 -5.55
CA GLY A 332 -19.72 -2.83 -4.64
C GLY A 332 -18.53 -3.41 -3.90
N ARG A 333 -18.05 -2.72 -2.87
CA ARG A 333 -16.97 -3.21 -2.02
C ARG A 333 -17.31 -4.55 -1.36
N VAL A 334 -16.28 -5.28 -0.96
CA VAL A 334 -16.39 -6.54 -0.23
C VAL A 334 -16.21 -6.29 1.27
N ASN A 335 -17.12 -6.79 2.09
CA ASN A 335 -17.02 -6.66 3.55
C ASN A 335 -16.05 -7.68 4.17
N GLY A 336 -15.83 -7.58 5.50
CA GLY A 336 -14.95 -8.50 6.23
C GLY A 336 -15.38 -9.98 6.22
N ARG A 337 -16.59 -10.30 5.76
CA ARG A 337 -17.09 -11.68 5.59
C ARG A 337 -16.87 -12.22 4.17
N GLY A 338 -16.25 -11.44 3.28
CA GLY A 338 -16.04 -11.80 1.88
C GLY A 338 -17.30 -11.67 1.02
N LEU A 339 -18.31 -10.92 1.45
CA LEU A 339 -19.54 -10.69 0.70
C LEU A 339 -19.51 -9.31 0.03
N PHE A 340 -19.97 -9.25 -1.21
CA PHE A 340 -20.19 -7.97 -1.90
C PHE A 340 -21.38 -7.27 -1.27
N VAL A 341 -21.19 -6.01 -0.86
CA VAL A 341 -22.23 -5.23 -0.15
C VAL A 341 -23.39 -4.88 -1.08
N ARG A 342 -23.15 -4.83 -2.39
CA ARG A 342 -24.13 -4.50 -3.43
C ARG A 342 -23.89 -5.29 -4.70
N ALA A 343 -24.96 -5.54 -5.44
CA ALA A 343 -24.94 -6.08 -6.79
C ALA A 343 -26.07 -5.43 -7.61
N ASP A 344 -25.70 -4.55 -8.52
CA ASP A 344 -26.61 -3.76 -9.34
C ASP A 344 -26.47 -4.16 -10.83
N ARG A 345 -27.52 -3.97 -11.63
CA ARG A 345 -27.48 -4.24 -13.09
C ARG A 345 -26.89 -3.09 -13.91
N ARG A 346 -26.65 -1.96 -13.26
CA ARG A 346 -26.07 -0.74 -13.84
C ARG A 346 -24.98 -0.24 -12.91
N PRO A 347 -23.91 0.38 -13.44
CA PRO A 347 -22.90 1.00 -12.61
C PRO A 347 -23.53 2.15 -11.81
N ASN A 348 -23.16 2.23 -10.53
CA ASN A 348 -23.55 3.32 -9.64
C ASN A 348 -22.28 4.09 -9.23
N PRO A 349 -22.11 5.33 -9.72
CA PRO A 349 -21.01 6.20 -9.35
C PRO A 349 -20.91 6.33 -7.82
N GLY A 350 -19.74 5.99 -7.25
CA GLY A 350 -19.49 6.06 -5.81
C GLY A 350 -19.75 4.77 -5.00
N HIS A 351 -20.37 3.74 -5.60
CA HIS A 351 -20.60 2.47 -4.91
C HIS A 351 -20.17 1.23 -5.68
N THR A 352 -20.05 1.33 -7.00
CA THR A 352 -19.53 0.24 -7.84
C THR A 352 -18.01 0.23 -7.81
N ILE A 353 -17.42 -0.96 -7.60
CA ILE A 353 -15.97 -1.19 -7.64
C ILE A 353 -15.61 -2.28 -8.66
N TYR A 354 -16.47 -3.29 -8.79
CA TYR A 354 -16.17 -4.46 -9.62
C TYR A 354 -17.22 -4.67 -10.70
N LYS A 355 -16.79 -5.24 -11.82
CA LYS A 355 -17.66 -5.85 -12.82
C LYS A 355 -17.58 -7.36 -12.69
N LEU A 356 -18.73 -8.01 -12.58
CA LEU A 356 -18.89 -9.46 -12.53
C LEU A 356 -19.57 -9.94 -13.81
N GLU A 357 -19.00 -10.96 -14.41
CA GLU A 357 -19.56 -11.65 -15.56
C GLU A 357 -19.96 -13.06 -15.14
N THR A 358 -21.23 -13.41 -15.32
CA THR A 358 -21.77 -14.74 -15.00
C THR A 358 -22.62 -15.26 -16.15
N ARG A 359 -22.61 -16.58 -16.39
CA ARG A 359 -23.44 -17.21 -17.44
C ARG A 359 -24.65 -17.93 -16.87
N ASP A 360 -24.52 -18.48 -15.67
CA ASP A 360 -25.51 -19.30 -15.00
C ASP A 360 -26.24 -18.55 -13.86
N GLY A 361 -25.76 -17.35 -13.50
CA GLY A 361 -26.27 -16.58 -12.38
C GLY A 361 -25.87 -17.13 -11.01
N LEU A 362 -25.00 -18.14 -10.96
CA LEU A 362 -24.57 -18.82 -9.75
C LEU A 362 -23.08 -18.58 -9.48
N VAL A 363 -22.24 -18.64 -10.50
CA VAL A 363 -20.79 -18.40 -10.39
C VAL A 363 -20.38 -17.39 -11.46
N GLY A 364 -19.47 -16.49 -11.10
CA GLY A 364 -18.97 -15.50 -12.03
C GLY A 364 -17.53 -15.12 -11.77
N THR A 365 -16.92 -14.52 -12.78
CA THR A 365 -15.58 -13.92 -12.71
C THR A 365 -15.71 -12.42 -12.57
N PHE A 366 -14.97 -11.82 -11.63
CA PHE A 366 -15.00 -10.38 -11.42
C PHE A 366 -13.63 -9.74 -11.58
N HIS A 367 -13.62 -8.48 -11.98
CA HIS A 367 -12.45 -7.61 -12.12
C HIS A 367 -12.79 -6.21 -11.61
N VAL A 368 -11.78 -5.41 -11.29
CA VAL A 368 -11.98 -3.99 -10.96
C VAL A 368 -12.52 -3.29 -12.20
N LEU A 369 -13.57 -2.48 -12.03
CA LEU A 369 -14.21 -1.78 -13.14
C LEU A 369 -13.24 -0.70 -13.67
N ASP A 370 -12.98 -0.76 -14.97
CA ASP A 370 -12.11 0.19 -15.68
C ASP A 370 -12.86 1.50 -15.96
N MET A 371 -13.01 2.31 -14.91
CA MET A 371 -13.57 3.66 -14.98
C MET A 371 -12.73 4.60 -14.11
N PRO A 372 -12.42 5.82 -14.58
CA PRO A 372 -11.63 6.79 -13.82
C PRO A 372 -12.22 7.07 -12.42
N GLU A 373 -13.53 7.26 -12.33
CA GLU A 373 -14.20 7.51 -11.04
C GLU A 373 -14.03 6.36 -10.03
N VAL A 374 -13.99 5.12 -10.52
CA VAL A 374 -13.77 3.93 -9.69
C VAL A 374 -12.30 3.84 -9.28
N ALA A 375 -11.38 4.13 -10.20
CA ALA A 375 -9.96 4.22 -9.90
C ALA A 375 -9.70 5.29 -8.84
N ASP A 376 -10.19 6.51 -9.00
CA ASP A 376 -10.02 7.61 -8.05
C ASP A 376 -10.55 7.23 -6.65
N MET A 377 -11.77 6.70 -6.57
CA MET A 377 -12.36 6.28 -5.30
C MET A 377 -11.55 5.15 -4.65
N ALA A 378 -11.16 4.13 -5.42
CA ALA A 378 -10.44 2.98 -4.92
C ALA A 378 -8.99 3.33 -4.55
N LEU A 379 -8.31 4.19 -5.30
CA LEU A 379 -6.93 4.60 -5.05
C LEU A 379 -6.80 5.53 -3.83
N ASN A 380 -7.84 6.31 -3.53
CA ASN A 380 -7.90 7.15 -2.33
C ASN A 380 -8.07 6.34 -1.04
N ASN A 381 -8.79 5.21 -1.09
CA ASN A 381 -9.01 4.33 0.08
C ASN A 381 -8.90 2.84 -0.30
N PRO A 382 -7.71 2.37 -0.72
CA PRO A 382 -7.57 1.06 -1.37
C PRO A 382 -7.85 -0.11 -0.43
N VAL A 383 -7.54 0.04 0.86
CA VAL A 383 -7.85 -0.98 1.86
C VAL A 383 -9.36 -1.16 1.98
N GLU A 384 -10.14 -0.08 2.00
CA GLU A 384 -11.59 -0.17 2.19
C GLU A 384 -12.29 -0.79 0.97
N TYR A 385 -11.89 -0.36 -0.24
CA TYR A 385 -12.59 -0.74 -1.47
C TYR A 385 -12.06 -2.03 -2.09
N LEU A 386 -10.76 -2.31 -1.98
CA LEU A 386 -10.10 -3.39 -2.72
C LEU A 386 -9.75 -4.60 -1.85
N SER A 387 -9.40 -4.43 -0.56
CA SER A 387 -8.79 -5.52 0.23
C SER A 387 -9.66 -6.77 0.40
N GLY A 388 -10.98 -6.62 0.40
CA GLY A 388 -11.91 -7.74 0.53
C GLY A 388 -12.00 -8.59 -0.75
N GLY A 389 -11.88 -7.97 -1.93
CA GLY A 389 -12.04 -8.63 -3.23
C GLY A 389 -10.74 -8.83 -4.01
N CYS A 390 -9.66 -8.13 -3.65
CA CYS A 390 -8.41 -8.08 -4.41
C CYS A 390 -7.17 -8.42 -3.57
N THR A 391 -6.10 -8.72 -4.28
CA THR A 391 -4.74 -8.91 -3.79
C THR A 391 -3.78 -8.11 -4.68
N ALA A 392 -2.87 -7.38 -4.07
CA ALA A 392 -1.79 -6.63 -4.73
C ALA A 392 -0.49 -6.88 -3.96
N ILE A 393 0.66 -6.53 -4.56
CA ILE A 393 1.97 -6.65 -3.90
C ILE A 393 2.03 -5.74 -2.67
N ASP A 394 1.59 -4.50 -2.83
CA ASP A 394 1.30 -3.57 -1.74
C ASP A 394 -0.04 -2.91 -2.08
N ILE A 395 -1.07 -3.22 -1.29
CA ILE A 395 -2.43 -2.70 -1.55
C ILE A 395 -2.60 -1.28 -1.00
N GLU A 396 -1.71 -0.83 -0.12
CA GLU A 396 -1.80 0.48 0.52
C GLU A 396 -1.00 1.54 -0.24
N ASP A 397 -0.02 1.11 -1.04
CA ASP A 397 0.84 1.98 -1.85
C ASP A 397 0.22 2.26 -3.23
N THR A 398 -0.64 3.29 -3.28
CA THR A 398 -1.24 3.80 -4.52
C THR A 398 -0.59 5.09 -5.00
N ALA A 399 0.57 5.48 -4.43
CA ALA A 399 1.19 6.77 -4.68
C ALA A 399 1.61 6.91 -6.16
N GLY A 400 1.03 7.90 -6.85
CA GLY A 400 1.31 8.18 -8.25
C GLY A 400 0.60 7.25 -9.24
N ALA A 401 -0.22 6.30 -8.76
CA ALA A 401 -1.05 5.48 -9.63
C ALA A 401 -2.24 6.29 -10.15
N GLY A 402 -2.52 6.17 -11.44
CA GLY A 402 -3.71 6.74 -12.09
C GLY A 402 -4.74 5.68 -12.47
N SER A 403 -4.38 4.39 -12.41
CA SER A 403 -5.28 3.31 -12.80
C SER A 403 -5.06 2.02 -12.03
N ILE A 404 -6.05 1.12 -12.09
CA ILE A 404 -6.00 -0.20 -11.45
C ILE A 404 -6.17 -1.26 -12.53
N ILE A 405 -5.13 -2.06 -12.74
CA ILE A 405 -5.15 -3.12 -13.75
C ILE A 405 -5.38 -4.46 -13.07
N THR A 406 -6.37 -5.20 -13.58
CA THR A 406 -6.63 -6.56 -13.14
C THR A 406 -5.71 -7.55 -13.89
N GLU A 407 -4.70 -8.08 -13.20
CA GLU A 407 -3.80 -9.12 -13.73
C GLU A 407 -4.48 -10.49 -13.80
N ASN A 408 -5.26 -10.83 -12.77
CA ASN A 408 -6.05 -12.06 -12.73
C ASN A 408 -7.45 -11.77 -12.20
N ALA A 409 -8.46 -12.23 -12.92
CA ALA A 409 -9.84 -12.15 -12.48
C ALA A 409 -10.05 -12.94 -11.18
N GLY A 410 -10.86 -12.38 -10.29
CA GLY A 410 -11.38 -13.08 -9.12
C GLY A 410 -12.58 -13.95 -9.49
N THR A 411 -12.99 -14.82 -8.57
CA THR A 411 -14.22 -15.62 -8.72
C THR A 411 -15.15 -15.38 -7.56
N ALA A 412 -16.44 -15.32 -7.85
CA ALA A 412 -17.50 -15.14 -6.87
C ALA A 412 -18.63 -16.13 -7.12
N MET A 413 -19.35 -16.48 -6.04
CA MET A 413 -20.56 -17.30 -6.11
C MET A 413 -21.74 -16.60 -5.45
N PHE A 414 -22.93 -16.83 -5.98
CA PHE A 414 -24.17 -16.35 -5.40
C PHE A 414 -24.67 -17.35 -4.36
N GLU A 415 -24.68 -16.93 -3.09
CA GLU A 415 -25.08 -17.76 -1.95
C GLU A 415 -25.95 -16.92 -1.01
N ASN A 416 -27.10 -17.44 -0.57
CA ASN A 416 -27.99 -16.78 0.40
C ASN A 416 -28.40 -15.35 0.01
N GLY A 417 -28.62 -15.08 -1.27
CA GLY A 417 -29.04 -13.77 -1.77
C GLY A 417 -27.91 -12.74 -1.92
N ALA A 418 -26.65 -13.11 -1.67
CA ALA A 418 -25.49 -12.24 -1.80
C ALA A 418 -24.39 -12.89 -2.64
N TRP A 419 -23.61 -12.07 -3.33
CA TRP A 419 -22.38 -12.54 -3.97
C TRP A 419 -21.27 -12.66 -2.93
N LYS A 420 -20.56 -13.78 -2.96
CA LYS A 420 -19.47 -14.13 -2.05
C LYS A 420 -18.20 -14.38 -2.84
N VAL A 421 -17.09 -13.79 -2.40
CA VAL A 421 -15.77 -14.01 -2.97
C VAL A 421 -15.32 -15.44 -2.68
N LEU A 422 -14.99 -16.17 -3.74
CA LEU A 422 -14.33 -17.48 -3.68
C LEU A 422 -12.82 -17.34 -3.83
N ARG A 423 -12.39 -16.58 -4.85
CA ARG A 423 -10.99 -16.25 -5.10
C ARG A 423 -10.87 -14.76 -5.32
N LYS A 424 -9.95 -14.12 -4.59
CA LYS A 424 -9.64 -12.70 -4.78
C LYS A 424 -9.02 -12.47 -6.17
N SER A 425 -9.35 -11.34 -6.77
CA SER A 425 -8.69 -10.86 -7.98
C SER A 425 -7.27 -10.42 -7.67
N ARG A 426 -6.34 -10.59 -8.61
CA ARG A 426 -4.98 -10.03 -8.49
C ARG A 426 -4.90 -8.76 -9.32
N ILE A 427 -4.44 -7.68 -8.70
CA ILE A 427 -4.38 -6.35 -9.31
C ILE A 427 -2.98 -5.75 -9.18
N ARG A 428 -2.66 -4.82 -10.08
CA ARG A 428 -1.49 -3.94 -10.00
C ARG A 428 -1.94 -2.48 -10.15
N PHE A 429 -1.26 -1.58 -9.47
CA PHE A 429 -1.42 -0.15 -9.65
C PHE A 429 -0.48 0.32 -10.76
N GLU A 430 -0.96 1.21 -11.63
CA GLU A 430 -0.19 1.80 -12.73
C GLU A 430 -0.27 3.32 -12.72
#